data_AF-A0A164CVW2-F1
#
_entry.id   AF-A0A164CVW2-F1
#
_cell.length_a   1.000
_cell.length_b   1.000
_cell.length_c   1.000
_cell.angle_alpha   90.00
_cell.angle_beta   90.00
_cell.angle_gamma   90.00
#
_symmetry.space_group_name_H-M   'P 1'
#
loop_
_entity.id
_entity.type
_entity.pdbx_description
1 polymer ?
#
loop_
_entity_poly.entity_id
_entity_poly.type
_entity_poly.pdbx_seq_one_letter_code
_entity_poly.pdbx_strand_id
1 'polypeptide(L)'
;MVRVRLAPSPTGTLHIGTARTAVFNWLFARHQKGQFLLRIEDTDKERSKPEFTANILDGLAWLGIDWDEDPTIQSERVHEHRAAIQLLLDRGLAYRCYASEEELASMREAQKAENKAPRYDNRHRQLTAEQEASFQAEGREAVIRFRIDDSEEIQWRDLVRGPMHWRGADLGGDMVIARRAPADQIGDPLYNLVVVVDDASMAITHVIRGEDHIANTAKQLLLYQALELAAPVFAHTPLILNAEGRKLSKRDGVTSINDFRSMGYTAEAIANYMTLLGWSVPEGMEERFTLPQAAEVFSFDRVNKAGARFDWDKLNWLNAQVLHGLTPQQLLDDISPLWREEGWNLPEDVSWSLALCELVGPSLTLLKDGIDQAQPFFACPELEDDGLKQLEADGAKVAIGQLLESLESDPWDGSDTAKAQSLLADAANKAGVKKGVLMKSLRAALLGRLQGPDLITTWSLLARIGQDLPRLKRCLT
;
A
#
# COMPACT_ATOMS: atom_id res chain seq x y z
N MET A 1 -4.80 28.95 -2.22
CA MET A 1 -4.77 27.66 -2.92
C MET A 1 -4.39 26.59 -1.92
N VAL A 2 -5.03 25.42 -1.95
CA VAL A 2 -4.68 24.31 -1.02
C VAL A 2 -3.34 23.69 -1.42
N ARG A 3 -2.46 23.49 -0.44
CA ARG A 3 -1.21 22.74 -0.56
C ARG A 3 -1.12 21.73 0.59
N VAL A 4 -0.86 20.48 0.26
CA VAL A 4 -0.69 19.38 1.20
C VAL A 4 0.55 18.56 0.83
N ARG A 5 1.03 17.69 1.72
CA ARG A 5 2.23 16.89 1.44
C ARG A 5 2.22 15.52 2.08
N LEU A 6 2.80 14.56 1.37
CA LEU A 6 3.35 13.37 2.00
C LEU A 6 4.79 13.65 2.44
N ALA A 7 5.13 13.29 3.67
CA ALA A 7 6.47 13.48 4.22
C ALA A 7 7.05 12.16 4.76
N PRO A 8 7.40 11.18 3.91
CA PRO A 8 7.89 9.89 4.38
C PRO A 8 9.40 9.95 4.65
N SER A 9 9.83 9.32 5.75
CA SER A 9 11.25 9.03 5.97
C SER A 9 11.63 7.75 5.23
N PRO A 10 12.68 7.74 4.37
CA PRO A 10 13.06 6.58 3.56
C PRO A 10 13.85 5.56 4.38
N THR A 11 13.28 5.12 5.52
CA THR A 11 13.89 4.15 6.46
C THR A 11 13.34 2.73 6.28
N GLY A 12 12.55 2.53 5.23
CA GLY A 12 11.91 1.28 4.85
C GLY A 12 11.04 1.49 3.62
N THR A 13 10.48 0.39 3.10
CA THR A 13 9.58 0.42 1.95
C THR A 13 8.30 1.22 2.21
N LEU A 14 7.56 1.56 1.14
CA LEU A 14 6.25 2.19 1.25
C LEU A 14 5.22 1.22 1.84
N HIS A 15 4.85 1.43 3.09
CA HIS A 15 3.80 0.66 3.77
C HIS A 15 2.41 1.23 3.50
N ILE A 16 1.40 0.38 3.58
CA ILE A 16 -0.01 0.72 3.32
C ILE A 16 -0.52 1.89 4.18
N GLY A 17 -0.05 2.05 5.42
CA GLY A 17 -0.42 3.19 6.26
C GLY A 17 0.07 4.54 5.71
N THR A 18 1.31 4.57 5.22
CA THR A 18 1.90 5.76 4.56
C THR A 18 1.22 6.01 3.21
N ALA A 19 1.01 4.95 2.42
CA ALA A 19 0.32 5.04 1.13
C ALA A 19 -1.13 5.52 1.29
N ARG A 20 -1.87 5.08 2.31
CA ARG A 20 -3.20 5.60 2.62
C ARG A 20 -3.17 7.09 2.99
N THR A 21 -2.16 7.50 3.75
CA THR A 21 -1.96 8.93 4.04
C THR A 21 -1.73 9.70 2.73
N ALA A 22 -0.97 9.15 1.79
CA ALA A 22 -0.78 9.73 0.46
C ALA A 22 -2.11 9.82 -0.31
N VAL A 23 -2.93 8.76 -0.32
CA VAL A 23 -4.27 8.76 -0.93
C VAL A 23 -5.12 9.90 -0.40
N PHE A 24 -5.26 10.07 0.92
CA PHE A 24 -6.09 11.16 1.46
C PHE A 24 -5.52 12.56 1.17
N ASN A 25 -4.19 12.71 1.15
CA ASN A 25 -3.59 13.97 0.71
C ASN A 25 -3.92 14.25 -0.76
N TRP A 26 -3.75 13.26 -1.64
CA TRP A 26 -4.03 13.37 -3.06
C TRP A 26 -5.51 13.66 -3.34
N LEU A 27 -6.42 12.89 -2.74
CA LEU A 27 -7.87 13.09 -2.87
C LEU A 27 -8.28 14.50 -2.43
N PHE A 28 -7.77 14.96 -1.27
CA PHE A 28 -8.09 16.29 -0.77
C PHE A 28 -7.51 17.41 -1.66
N ALA A 29 -6.27 17.26 -2.13
CA ALA A 29 -5.65 18.21 -3.04
C ALA A 29 -6.45 18.32 -4.35
N ARG A 30 -6.78 17.19 -4.97
CA ARG A 30 -7.53 17.14 -6.24
C ARG A 30 -8.95 17.66 -6.06
N HIS A 31 -9.64 17.31 -4.98
CA HIS A 31 -10.97 17.85 -4.64
C HIS A 31 -10.96 19.38 -4.53
N GLN A 32 -9.94 19.93 -3.85
CA GLN A 32 -9.79 21.36 -3.62
C GLN A 32 -9.09 22.10 -4.77
N LYS A 33 -8.78 21.42 -5.89
CA LYS A 33 -7.99 21.97 -7.00
C LYS A 33 -6.68 22.62 -6.52
N GLY A 34 -6.07 21.99 -5.53
CA GLY A 34 -4.80 22.35 -4.92
C GLY A 34 -3.66 21.45 -5.38
N GLN A 35 -2.56 21.51 -4.62
CA GLN A 35 -1.34 20.76 -4.93
C GLN A 35 -1.02 19.72 -3.86
N PHE A 36 -0.62 18.54 -4.32
CA PHE A 36 -0.03 17.45 -3.55
C PHE A 36 1.48 17.42 -3.78
N LEU A 37 2.22 17.60 -2.69
CA LEU A 37 3.68 17.68 -2.70
C LEU A 37 4.29 16.46 -2.03
N LEU A 38 5.56 16.19 -2.36
CA LEU A 38 6.34 15.15 -1.71
C LEU A 38 7.58 15.75 -1.04
N ARG A 39 7.83 15.38 0.21
CA ARG A 39 9.06 15.74 0.95
C ARG A 39 9.71 14.51 1.55
N ILE A 40 10.90 14.14 1.10
CA ILE A 40 11.64 12.99 1.62
C ILE A 40 12.39 13.40 2.89
N GLU A 41 12.04 12.80 4.03
CA GLU A 41 12.64 13.11 5.33
C GLU A 41 13.84 12.18 5.63
N ASP A 42 14.94 12.41 4.93
CA ASP A 42 16.16 11.57 4.89
C ASP A 42 17.25 11.98 5.90
N THR A 43 16.88 12.69 6.97
CA THR A 43 17.83 13.22 7.97
C THR A 43 18.44 12.16 8.89
N ASP A 44 17.80 11.00 9.03
CA ASP A 44 18.36 9.83 9.72
C ASP A 44 19.30 9.08 8.77
N LYS A 45 20.56 9.52 8.67
CA LYS A 45 21.56 9.00 7.72
C LYS A 45 21.85 7.51 7.86
N GLU A 46 21.69 6.94 9.05
CA GLU A 46 21.97 5.51 9.29
C GLU A 46 20.88 4.62 8.71
N ARG A 47 19.62 5.07 8.80
CA ARG A 47 18.46 4.29 8.38
C ARG A 47 17.94 4.68 7.00
N SER A 48 18.19 5.90 6.57
CA SER A 48 17.74 6.43 5.29
C SER A 48 18.58 5.87 4.16
N LYS A 49 17.93 5.24 3.19
CA LYS A 49 18.62 4.65 2.04
C LYS A 49 17.98 5.04 0.71
N PRO A 50 18.78 5.30 -0.34
CA PRO A 50 18.25 5.61 -1.67
C PRO A 50 17.29 4.55 -2.21
N GLU A 51 17.53 3.27 -1.92
CA GLU A 51 16.66 2.14 -2.30
C GLU A 51 15.23 2.27 -1.74
N PHE A 52 15.06 2.84 -0.54
CA PHE A 52 13.76 3.09 0.05
C PHE A 52 13.10 4.34 -0.52
N THR A 53 13.87 5.38 -0.86
CA THR A 53 13.34 6.52 -1.60
C THR A 53 12.78 6.08 -2.95
N ALA A 54 13.57 5.33 -3.74
CA ALA A 54 13.11 4.79 -5.02
C ALA A 54 11.84 3.93 -4.85
N ASN A 55 11.83 3.03 -3.85
CA ASN A 55 10.66 2.22 -3.54
C ASN A 55 9.40 3.05 -3.22
N ILE A 56 9.55 4.16 -2.50
CA ILE A 56 8.43 5.07 -2.18
C ILE A 56 7.91 5.74 -3.45
N LEU A 57 8.80 6.28 -4.28
CA LEU A 57 8.43 6.97 -5.52
C LEU A 57 7.73 6.00 -6.50
N ASP A 58 8.33 4.82 -6.70
CA ASP A 58 7.78 3.78 -7.58
C ASP A 58 6.42 3.29 -7.08
N GLY A 59 6.27 3.11 -5.77
CA GLY A 59 5.01 2.68 -5.16
C GLY A 59 3.90 3.72 -5.32
N LEU A 60 4.20 5.02 -5.14
CA LEU A 60 3.23 6.10 -5.36
C LEU A 60 2.85 6.21 -6.84
N ALA A 61 3.84 6.15 -7.75
CA ALA A 61 3.60 6.20 -9.19
C ALA A 61 2.76 5.00 -9.66
N TRP A 62 3.06 3.79 -9.16
CA TRP A 62 2.28 2.58 -9.46
C TRP A 62 0.82 2.71 -9.01
N LEU A 63 0.57 3.32 -7.84
CA LEU A 63 -0.78 3.59 -7.34
C LEU A 63 -1.54 4.68 -8.11
N GLY A 64 -0.92 5.33 -9.09
CA GLY A 64 -1.50 6.47 -9.80
C GLY A 64 -1.58 7.74 -8.94
N ILE A 65 -0.72 7.85 -7.92
CA ILE A 65 -0.64 9.02 -7.03
C ILE A 65 0.51 9.90 -7.51
N ASP A 66 0.21 10.80 -8.45
CA ASP A 66 1.14 11.81 -8.95
C ASP A 66 1.28 12.98 -7.98
N TRP A 67 2.45 13.62 -7.95
CA TRP A 67 2.74 14.82 -7.18
C TRP A 67 3.12 15.99 -8.09
N ASP A 68 2.82 17.22 -7.65
CA ASP A 68 2.78 18.38 -8.54
C ASP A 68 4.11 19.16 -8.66
N GLU A 69 5.07 18.91 -7.77
CA GLU A 69 6.39 19.56 -7.73
C GLU A 69 7.48 18.53 -7.41
N ASP A 70 8.72 18.78 -7.84
CA ASP A 70 9.83 17.87 -7.55
C ASP A 70 9.96 17.58 -6.05
N PRO A 71 10.27 16.32 -5.66
CA PRO A 71 10.38 15.94 -4.27
C PRO A 71 11.39 16.81 -3.52
N THR A 72 10.96 17.43 -2.43
CA THR A 72 11.85 18.20 -1.56
C THR A 72 12.69 17.25 -0.71
N ILE A 73 14.01 17.40 -0.73
CA ILE A 73 14.94 16.56 0.04
C ILE A 73 15.33 17.29 1.33
N GLN A 74 15.02 16.71 2.48
CA GLN A 74 15.20 17.38 3.77
C GLN A 74 16.67 17.55 4.15
N SER A 75 17.54 16.60 3.80
CA SER A 75 18.98 16.68 4.06
C SER A 75 19.66 17.85 3.34
N GLU A 76 19.12 18.33 2.23
CA GLU A 76 19.60 19.50 1.49
C GLU A 76 19.21 20.84 2.15
N ARG A 77 18.32 20.79 3.14
CA ARG A 77 17.70 21.98 3.77
C ARG A 77 18.17 22.23 5.20
N VAL A 78 19.17 21.46 5.68
CA VAL A 78 19.70 21.54 7.05
C VAL A 78 20.14 22.95 7.45
N HIS A 79 20.61 23.76 6.50
CA HIS A 79 20.99 25.14 6.77
C HIS A 79 19.80 25.99 7.24
N GLU A 80 18.62 25.85 6.62
CA GLU A 80 17.41 26.58 6.99
C GLU A 80 16.93 26.16 8.38
N HIS A 81 17.03 24.87 8.69
CA HIS A 81 16.66 24.34 10.01
C HIS A 81 17.59 24.87 11.11
N ARG A 82 18.90 24.92 10.84
CA ARG A 82 19.88 25.51 11.78
C ARG A 82 19.66 27.00 11.97
N ALA A 83 19.31 27.74 10.92
CA ALA A 83 18.96 29.15 11.02
C ALA A 83 17.73 29.38 11.91
N ALA A 84 16.69 28.54 11.79
CA ALA A 84 15.52 28.59 12.67
C ALA A 84 15.88 28.29 14.14
N ILE A 85 16.77 27.32 14.40
CA ILE A 85 17.26 27.05 15.76
C ILE A 85 18.03 28.24 16.32
N GLN A 86 18.92 28.85 15.52
CA GLN A 86 19.68 30.02 15.92
C GLN A 86 18.74 31.18 16.29
N LEU A 87 17.71 31.43 15.48
CA LEU A 87 16.70 32.45 15.77
C LEU A 87 16.00 32.20 17.11
N LEU A 88 15.66 30.95 17.43
CA LEU A 88 15.05 30.58 18.71
C LEU A 88 16.02 30.78 19.89
N LEU A 89 17.31 30.47 19.71
CA LEU A 89 18.35 30.73 20.72
C LEU A 89 18.51 32.24 20.97
N ASP A 90 18.62 33.04 19.90
CA ASP A 90 18.82 34.49 19.97
C ASP A 90 17.64 35.19 20.67
N ARG A 91 16.42 34.67 20.47
CA ARG A 91 15.19 35.14 21.14
C ARG A 91 15.02 34.60 22.57
N GLY A 92 15.92 33.75 23.06
CA GLY A 92 15.80 33.10 24.36
C GLY A 92 14.61 32.14 24.47
N LEU A 93 14.08 31.66 23.34
CA LEU A 93 13.00 30.68 23.25
C LEU A 93 13.53 29.24 23.20
N ALA A 94 14.82 29.07 22.92
CA ALA A 94 15.55 27.83 23.08
C ALA A 94 16.80 28.04 23.96
N TYR A 95 17.36 26.95 24.47
CA TYR A 95 18.58 26.99 25.30
C TYR A 95 19.37 25.69 25.18
N ARG A 96 20.63 25.73 25.61
CA ARG A 96 21.54 24.59 25.63
C ARG A 96 21.34 23.76 26.89
N CYS A 97 21.20 22.45 26.70
CA CYS A 97 21.00 21.51 27.79
C CYS A 97 22.14 20.49 27.82
N TYR A 98 22.91 20.50 28.91
CA TYR A 98 24.06 19.62 29.17
C TYR A 98 23.70 18.34 29.92
N ALA A 99 22.40 18.03 30.06
CA ALA A 99 21.96 16.85 30.81
C ALA A 99 22.46 15.57 30.12
N SER A 100 23.10 14.69 30.89
CA SER A 100 23.58 13.39 30.40
C SER A 100 22.42 12.39 30.27
N GLU A 101 22.64 11.32 29.53
CA GLU A 101 21.64 10.25 29.42
C GLU A 101 21.38 9.57 30.77
N GLU A 102 22.42 9.42 31.59
CA GLU A 102 22.34 8.89 32.95
C GLU A 102 21.51 9.79 33.87
N GLU A 103 21.72 11.11 33.81
CA GLU A 103 20.94 12.09 34.57
C GLU A 103 19.46 12.08 34.16
N LEU A 104 19.17 11.92 32.86
CA LEU A 104 17.81 11.79 32.33
C LEU A 104 17.16 10.45 32.73
N ALA A 105 17.92 9.36 32.77
CA ALA A 105 17.44 8.06 33.22
C ALA A 105 17.11 8.09 34.72
N SER A 106 18.02 8.62 35.54
CA SER A 106 17.82 8.82 36.98
C SER A 106 16.59 9.70 37.26
N MET A 107 16.41 10.79 36.51
CA MET A 107 15.22 11.64 36.61
C MET A 107 13.92 10.88 36.31
N ARG A 108 13.90 10.03 35.28
CA ARG A 108 12.71 9.23 34.94
C ARG A 108 12.39 8.20 36.02
N GLU A 109 13.40 7.52 36.57
CA GLU A 109 13.19 6.56 37.66
C GLU A 109 12.69 7.25 38.94
N ALA A 110 13.22 8.43 39.28
CA ALA A 110 12.72 9.23 40.39
C ALA A 110 11.26 9.65 40.19
N GLN A 111 10.91 10.16 39.00
CA GLN A 111 9.53 10.51 38.67
C GLN A 111 8.59 9.31 38.77
N LYS A 112 9.02 8.14 38.29
CA LYS A 112 8.26 6.90 38.38
C LYS A 112 8.07 6.44 39.82
N ALA A 113 9.11 6.49 40.65
CA ALA A 113 9.02 6.18 42.07
C ALA A 113 8.06 7.10 42.82
N GLU A 114 7.95 8.35 42.38
CA GLU A 114 7.03 9.37 42.92
C GLU A 114 5.64 9.38 42.24
N ASN A 115 5.36 8.44 41.32
CA ASN A 115 4.12 8.40 40.51
C ASN A 115 3.82 9.72 39.76
N LYS A 116 4.87 10.45 39.36
CA LYS A 116 4.79 11.65 38.53
C LYS A 116 4.81 11.27 37.05
N ALA A 117 4.13 12.07 36.22
CA ALA A 117 4.20 11.91 34.78
C ALA A 117 5.65 12.08 34.28
N PRO A 118 6.14 11.20 33.39
CA PRO A 118 7.51 11.25 32.90
C PRO A 118 7.72 12.50 32.03
N ARG A 119 8.65 13.38 32.44
CA ARG A 119 8.94 14.63 31.71
C ARG A 119 10.36 15.11 31.97
N TYR A 120 10.88 15.95 31.09
CA TYR A 120 12.05 16.75 31.43
C TYR A 120 11.65 17.83 32.44
N ASP A 121 12.49 18.05 33.45
CA ASP A 121 12.26 18.97 34.56
C ASP A 121 12.72 20.41 34.27
N ASN A 122 13.16 20.67 33.03
CA ASN A 122 13.58 21.99 32.56
C ASN A 122 14.77 22.59 33.34
N ARG A 123 15.57 21.74 34.02
CA ARG A 123 16.65 22.14 34.94
C ARG A 123 17.70 23.09 34.36
N HIS A 124 17.90 23.12 33.05
CA HIS A 124 18.95 23.92 32.40
C HIS A 124 18.44 25.22 31.75
N ARG A 125 17.20 25.64 32.01
CA ARG A 125 16.63 26.86 31.41
C ARG A 125 17.45 28.12 31.70
N GLN A 126 18.05 28.22 32.88
CA GLN A 126 18.67 29.44 33.42
C GLN A 126 20.11 29.18 33.89
N LEU A 127 20.87 28.36 33.15
CA LEU A 127 22.29 28.18 33.46
C LEU A 127 23.03 29.52 33.35
N THR A 128 23.92 29.80 34.30
CA THR A 128 24.84 30.94 34.19
C THR A 128 26.00 30.59 33.25
N ALA A 129 26.70 31.60 32.75
CA ALA A 129 27.87 31.40 31.90
C ALA A 129 28.95 30.55 32.58
N GLU A 130 29.11 30.66 33.90
CA GLU A 130 30.04 29.86 34.69
C GLU A 130 29.62 28.39 34.75
N GLN A 131 28.32 28.11 34.89
CA GLN A 131 27.79 26.75 34.89
C GLN A 131 27.93 26.09 33.51
N GLU A 132 27.63 26.83 32.43
CA GLU A 132 27.85 26.34 31.07
C GLU A 132 29.33 26.06 30.80
N ALA A 133 30.22 26.96 31.21
CA ALA A 133 31.66 26.78 31.08
C ALA A 133 32.17 25.57 31.87
N SER A 134 31.62 25.31 33.07
CA SER A 134 31.95 24.12 33.86
C SER A 134 31.60 22.83 33.12
N PHE A 135 30.40 22.73 32.56
CA PHE A 135 29.99 21.56 31.78
C PHE A 135 30.85 21.39 30.51
N GLN A 136 31.21 22.48 29.85
CA GLN A 136 32.11 22.43 28.69
C GLN A 136 33.52 21.97 29.08
N ALA A 137 34.05 22.40 30.24
CA ALA A 137 35.34 21.96 30.77
C ALA A 137 35.35 20.48 31.17
N GLU A 138 34.20 19.93 31.57
CA GLU A 138 33.99 18.47 31.75
C GLU A 138 33.94 17.70 30.41
N GLY A 139 34.00 18.40 29.27
CA GLY A 139 33.86 17.81 27.94
C GLY A 139 32.41 17.49 27.57
N ARG A 140 31.42 18.04 28.29
CA ARG A 140 30.01 17.81 27.95
C ARG A 140 29.61 18.63 26.74
N GLU A 141 29.06 17.95 25.75
CA GLU A 141 28.32 18.56 24.65
C GLU A 141 26.86 18.82 25.05
N ALA A 142 26.19 19.72 24.33
CA ALA A 142 24.81 20.12 24.63
C ALA A 142 23.85 19.74 23.51
N VAL A 143 22.64 19.34 23.89
CA VAL A 143 21.48 19.39 22.99
C VAL A 143 20.86 20.78 23.05
N ILE A 144 20.05 21.16 22.07
CA ILE A 144 19.26 22.40 22.13
C ILE A 144 17.80 22.04 22.40
N ARG A 145 17.22 22.65 23.43
CA ARG A 145 15.82 22.46 23.81
C ARG A 145 15.00 23.72 23.55
N PHE A 146 13.80 23.54 23.01
CA PHE A 146 12.78 24.58 22.89
C PHE A 146 11.98 24.68 24.19
N ARG A 147 11.81 25.91 24.69
CA ARG A 147 11.06 26.19 25.91
C ARG A 147 9.56 26.04 25.68
N ILE A 148 8.92 25.28 26.56
CA ILE A 148 7.46 25.09 26.58
C ILE A 148 6.95 25.61 27.93
N ASP A 149 6.08 26.63 27.91
CA ASP A 149 5.44 27.06 29.15
C ASP A 149 4.41 26.01 29.60
N ASP A 150 4.44 25.64 30.88
CA ASP A 150 3.57 24.60 31.44
C ASP A 150 2.11 25.06 31.52
N SER A 151 1.89 26.37 31.69
CA SER A 151 0.55 26.97 31.70
C SER A 151 -0.06 27.16 30.32
N GLU A 152 0.72 27.06 29.25
CA GLU A 152 0.24 27.35 27.89
C GLU A 152 -0.91 26.42 27.51
N GLU A 153 -2.02 27.01 27.06
CA GLU A 153 -3.17 26.28 26.53
C GLU A 153 -3.08 26.20 25.01
N ILE A 154 -3.03 24.98 24.50
CA ILE A 154 -2.81 24.73 23.07
C ILE A 154 -4.08 24.13 22.51
N GLN A 155 -4.72 24.86 21.60
CA GLN A 155 -6.00 24.49 21.04
C GLN A 155 -5.97 24.54 19.51
N TRP A 156 -6.61 23.58 18.88
CA TRP A 156 -6.88 23.63 17.44
C TRP A 156 -8.15 22.84 17.12
N ARG A 157 -8.71 23.07 15.93
CA ARG A 157 -9.80 22.27 15.40
C ARG A 157 -9.26 21.32 14.35
N ASP A 158 -9.19 20.05 14.68
CA ASP A 158 -8.80 18.99 13.75
C ASP A 158 -9.96 18.65 12.81
N LEU A 159 -9.66 18.42 11.53
CA LEU A 159 -10.69 18.11 10.53
C LEU A 159 -11.34 16.73 10.74
N VAL A 160 -10.69 15.80 11.45
CA VAL A 160 -11.24 14.47 11.76
C VAL A 160 -11.65 14.38 13.23
N ARG A 161 -10.76 14.82 14.14
CA ARG A 161 -10.97 14.68 15.60
C ARG A 161 -11.85 15.76 16.20
N GLY A 162 -12.04 16.89 15.51
CA GLY A 162 -12.79 18.03 16.03
C GLY A 162 -11.93 18.89 16.97
N PRO A 163 -12.55 19.57 17.96
CA PRO A 163 -11.82 20.41 18.90
C PRO A 163 -10.80 19.61 19.72
N MET A 164 -9.57 20.09 19.76
CA MET A 164 -8.46 19.52 20.50
C MET A 164 -7.95 20.54 21.52
N HIS A 165 -7.60 20.06 22.72
CA HIS A 165 -7.08 20.86 23.81
C HIS A 165 -5.95 20.12 24.51
N TRP A 166 -4.84 20.81 24.74
CA TRP A 166 -3.63 20.32 25.41
C TRP A 166 -3.08 21.41 26.31
N ARG A 167 -2.38 21.03 27.38
CA ARG A 167 -1.56 21.96 28.16
C ARG A 167 -0.09 21.72 27.90
N GLY A 168 0.73 22.78 27.97
CA GLY A 168 2.17 22.65 27.79
C GLY A 168 2.81 21.65 28.76
N ALA A 169 2.29 21.53 29.98
CA ALA A 169 2.72 20.55 30.96
C ALA A 169 2.57 19.07 30.50
N ASP A 170 1.67 18.79 29.57
CA ASP A 170 1.40 17.45 29.04
C ASP A 170 2.40 17.03 27.96
N LEU A 171 3.24 17.97 27.47
CA LEU A 171 4.13 17.74 26.33
C LEU A 171 5.48 17.09 26.69
N GLY A 172 5.70 16.82 27.98
CA GLY A 172 6.91 16.14 28.48
C GLY A 172 8.07 17.09 28.81
N GLY A 173 7.79 18.38 29.04
CA GLY A 173 8.78 19.42 29.29
C GLY A 173 9.45 19.95 28.00
N ASP A 174 10.50 20.74 28.17
CA ASP A 174 11.19 21.41 27.05
C ASP A 174 11.73 20.38 26.06
N MET A 175 11.24 20.43 24.82
CA MET A 175 11.54 19.42 23.81
C MET A 175 12.89 19.66 23.16
N VAL A 176 13.61 18.60 22.84
CA VAL A 176 14.87 18.71 22.08
C VAL A 176 14.54 19.04 20.62
N ILE A 177 15.18 20.08 20.08
CA ILE A 177 15.05 20.52 18.68
C ILE A 177 16.33 20.34 17.86
N ALA A 178 17.47 20.10 18.51
CA ALA A 178 18.73 19.74 17.87
C ALA A 178 19.49 18.69 18.70
N ARG A 179 20.12 17.74 18.02
CA ARG A 179 20.97 16.71 18.63
C ARG A 179 22.19 17.32 19.34
N ARG A 180 22.86 16.47 20.11
CA ARG A 180 24.03 16.84 20.90
C ARG A 180 25.17 17.28 19.96
N ALA A 181 25.79 18.41 20.29
CA ALA A 181 26.94 18.96 19.59
C ALA A 181 27.77 19.84 20.55
N PRO A 182 29.01 20.19 20.19
CA PRO A 182 29.79 21.21 20.89
C PRO A 182 28.99 22.50 21.10
N ALA A 183 29.25 23.20 22.20
CA ALA A 183 28.45 24.34 22.64
C ALA A 183 28.46 25.54 21.67
N ASP A 184 29.48 25.65 20.83
CA ASP A 184 29.62 26.64 19.76
C ASP A 184 28.89 26.23 18.46
N GLN A 185 28.26 25.05 18.43
CA GLN A 185 27.61 24.49 17.25
C GLN A 185 26.14 24.17 17.48
N ILE A 186 25.42 24.03 16.37
CA ILE A 186 24.04 23.51 16.33
C ILE A 186 24.12 22.12 15.73
N GLY A 187 23.78 21.11 16.54
CA GLY A 187 23.73 19.71 16.11
C GLY A 187 22.61 19.46 15.10
N ASP A 188 22.45 18.21 14.69
CA ASP A 188 21.47 17.87 13.67
C ASP A 188 20.03 18.15 14.16
N PRO A 189 19.23 18.89 13.37
CA PRO A 189 17.84 19.21 13.69
C PRO A 189 16.96 17.98 13.92
N LEU A 190 15.94 18.11 14.79
CA LEU A 190 14.99 17.04 15.09
C LEU A 190 13.61 17.27 14.46
N TYR A 191 12.89 16.18 14.24
CA TYR A 191 11.62 16.08 13.53
C TYR A 191 10.64 17.26 13.73
N ASN A 192 10.26 17.59 14.97
CA ASN A 192 9.23 18.60 15.23
C ASN A 192 9.60 20.00 14.76
N LEU A 193 10.89 20.36 14.81
CA LEU A 193 11.36 21.63 14.26
C LEU A 193 11.40 21.57 12.74
N VAL A 194 12.03 20.53 12.19
CA VAL A 194 12.27 20.42 10.76
C VAL A 194 10.95 20.44 9.97
N VAL A 195 9.97 19.66 10.43
CA VAL A 195 8.66 19.59 9.77
C VAL A 195 7.95 20.95 9.76
N VAL A 196 8.09 21.77 10.81
CA VAL A 196 7.47 23.11 10.90
C VAL A 196 8.13 24.08 9.94
N VAL A 197 9.46 24.11 9.92
CA VAL A 197 10.24 24.97 9.02
C VAL A 197 9.94 24.62 7.56
N ASP A 198 9.95 23.33 7.22
CA ASP A 198 9.69 22.89 5.85
C ASP A 198 8.21 23.01 5.46
N ASP A 199 7.25 22.77 6.36
CA ASP A 199 5.83 22.98 6.05
C ASP A 199 5.55 24.47 5.80
N ALA A 200 6.21 25.38 6.52
CA ALA A 200 6.09 26.82 6.27
C ALA A 200 6.75 27.25 4.95
N SER A 201 7.97 26.77 4.66
CA SER A 201 8.68 27.12 3.41
C SER A 201 7.97 26.58 2.17
N MET A 202 7.36 25.40 2.27
CA MET A 202 6.54 24.79 1.22
C MET A 202 5.11 25.35 1.17
N ALA A 203 4.78 26.33 2.02
CA ALA A 203 3.46 26.95 2.14
C ALA A 203 2.33 25.92 2.31
N ILE A 204 2.57 24.87 3.11
CA ILE A 204 1.57 23.83 3.40
C ILE A 204 0.39 24.46 4.13
N THR A 205 -0.80 24.20 3.61
CA THR A 205 -2.06 24.73 4.16
C THR A 205 -2.77 23.71 5.03
N HIS A 206 -2.64 22.42 4.72
CA HIS A 206 -3.25 21.33 5.47
C HIS A 206 -2.24 20.20 5.66
N VAL A 207 -2.10 19.73 6.89
CA VAL A 207 -1.30 18.55 7.20
C VAL A 207 -2.20 17.39 7.57
N ILE A 208 -2.19 16.37 6.73
CA ILE A 208 -2.97 15.14 6.88
C ILE A 208 -2.00 14.03 7.28
N ARG A 209 -2.17 13.47 8.48
CA ARG A 209 -1.27 12.44 9.05
C ARG A 209 -2.01 11.44 9.93
N GLY A 210 -1.31 10.42 10.41
CA GLY A 210 -1.84 9.45 11.38
C GLY A 210 -2.04 10.04 12.77
N GLU A 211 -3.06 9.57 13.50
CA GLU A 211 -3.35 9.98 14.89
C GLU A 211 -2.25 9.64 15.89
N ASP A 212 -1.34 8.72 15.56
CA ASP A 212 -0.15 8.43 16.36
C ASP A 212 0.80 9.63 16.49
N HIS A 213 0.63 10.64 15.64
CA HIS A 213 1.37 11.90 15.70
C HIS A 213 0.57 13.06 16.31
N ILE A 214 -0.63 12.84 16.87
CA ILE A 214 -1.50 13.93 17.34
C ILE A 214 -0.87 14.79 18.44
N ALA A 215 -0.11 14.17 19.35
CA ALA A 215 0.60 14.90 20.41
C ALA A 215 1.73 15.81 19.86
N ASN A 216 2.28 15.48 18.68
CA ASN A 216 3.28 16.31 18.03
C ASN A 216 2.67 17.59 17.46
N THR A 217 1.38 17.62 17.12
CA THR A 217 0.72 18.84 16.65
C THR A 217 0.76 19.94 17.70
N ALA A 218 0.50 19.64 18.97
CA ALA A 218 0.59 20.62 20.04
C ALA A 218 2.02 21.23 20.14
N LYS A 219 3.05 20.38 20.03
CA LYS A 219 4.46 20.81 19.98
C LYS A 219 4.76 21.69 18.76
N GLN A 220 4.27 21.29 17.59
CA GLN A 220 4.51 21.99 16.34
C GLN A 220 3.82 23.35 16.31
N LEU A 221 2.60 23.47 16.85
CA LEU A 221 1.89 24.75 16.96
C LEU A 221 2.68 25.78 17.78
N LEU A 222 3.31 25.37 18.88
CA LEU A 222 4.19 26.26 19.65
C LEU A 222 5.41 26.72 18.84
N LEU A 223 5.96 25.86 18.00
CA LEU A 223 7.07 26.22 17.12
C LEU A 223 6.63 27.18 16.01
N TYR A 224 5.46 26.96 15.40
CA TYR A 224 4.87 27.92 14.45
C TYR A 224 4.73 29.30 15.10
N GLN A 225 4.17 29.36 16.31
CA GLN A 225 4.01 30.60 17.06
C GLN A 225 5.36 31.27 17.38
N ALA A 226 6.33 30.51 17.91
CA ALA A 226 7.64 31.03 18.30
C ALA A 226 8.48 31.56 17.12
N LEU A 227 8.31 30.95 15.94
CA LEU A 227 8.94 31.36 14.69
C LEU A 227 8.11 32.38 13.90
N GLU A 228 6.94 32.79 14.41
CA GLU A 228 6.00 33.69 13.75
C GLU A 228 5.57 33.21 12.34
N LEU A 229 5.40 31.90 12.21
CA LEU A 229 5.00 31.23 10.96
C LEU A 229 3.50 30.94 10.97
N ALA A 230 2.88 30.98 9.80
CA ALA A 230 1.47 30.59 9.65
C ALA A 230 1.30 29.09 9.86
N ALA A 231 0.47 28.69 10.84
CA ALA A 231 0.17 27.31 11.11
C ALA A 231 -0.85 26.74 10.09
N PRO A 232 -0.66 25.51 9.59
CA PRO A 232 -1.63 24.84 8.73
C PRO A 232 -2.83 24.34 9.53
N VAL A 233 -3.86 23.92 8.81
CA VAL A 233 -4.95 23.12 9.38
C VAL A 233 -4.50 21.65 9.49
N PHE A 234 -4.95 20.93 10.51
CA PHE A 234 -4.55 19.55 10.76
C PHE A 234 -5.72 18.58 10.59
N ALA A 235 -5.42 17.38 10.09
CA ALA A 235 -6.34 16.25 10.00
C ALA A 235 -5.65 14.97 10.48
N HIS A 236 -6.13 14.37 11.57
CA HIS A 236 -5.56 13.16 12.15
C HIS A 236 -6.40 11.92 11.87
N THR A 237 -5.98 11.18 10.85
CA THR A 237 -6.64 9.97 10.37
C THR A 237 -6.45 8.81 11.37
N PRO A 238 -7.47 7.97 11.59
CA PRO A 238 -7.36 6.85 12.52
C PRO A 238 -6.41 5.78 11.99
N LEU A 239 -5.76 5.01 12.84
CA LEU A 239 -4.84 3.94 12.41
C LEU A 239 -5.57 2.83 11.64
N ILE A 240 -4.82 2.15 10.77
CA ILE A 240 -5.24 0.84 10.22
C ILE A 240 -4.97 -0.21 11.29
N LEU A 241 -5.96 -1.05 11.56
CA LEU A 241 -5.90 -2.10 12.57
C LEU A 241 -5.76 -3.48 11.93
N ASN A 242 -5.08 -4.38 12.63
CA ASN A 242 -5.00 -5.79 12.29
C ASN A 242 -6.27 -6.55 12.71
N ALA A 243 -6.28 -7.87 12.50
CA ALA A 243 -7.41 -8.72 12.84
C ALA A 243 -7.80 -8.71 14.33
N GLU A 244 -6.84 -8.45 15.23
CA GLU A 244 -7.06 -8.37 16.66
C GLU A 244 -7.35 -6.94 17.16
N GLY A 245 -7.51 -5.97 16.26
CA GLY A 245 -7.79 -4.56 16.61
C GLY A 245 -6.57 -3.78 17.10
N ARG A 246 -5.35 -4.32 16.93
CA ARG A 246 -4.08 -3.63 17.23
C ARG A 246 -3.60 -2.87 15.98
N LYS A 247 -2.70 -1.90 16.15
CA LYS A 247 -2.08 -1.19 15.01
C LYS A 247 -1.44 -2.19 14.05
N LEU A 248 -1.80 -2.11 12.76
CA LEU A 248 -1.22 -2.95 11.72
C LEU A 248 0.29 -2.67 11.60
N SER A 249 1.08 -3.74 11.60
CA SER A 249 2.54 -3.69 11.57
C SER A 249 3.10 -4.72 10.59
N LYS A 250 4.39 -4.60 10.28
CA LYS A 250 5.13 -5.59 9.45
C LYS A 250 5.08 -7.02 9.99
N ARG A 251 4.74 -7.22 11.28
CA ARG A 251 4.63 -8.55 11.90
C ARG A 251 3.30 -9.22 11.59
N ASP A 252 2.30 -8.47 11.15
CA ASP A 252 0.95 -8.95 10.84
C ASP A 252 0.86 -9.49 9.40
N GLY A 253 1.98 -9.59 8.68
CA GLY A 253 2.08 -10.11 7.32
C GLY A 253 2.44 -9.03 6.31
N VAL A 254 1.74 -9.03 5.18
CA VAL A 254 2.02 -8.15 4.04
C VAL A 254 1.53 -6.74 4.33
N THR A 255 2.46 -5.77 4.37
CA THR A 255 2.13 -4.35 4.58
C THR A 255 2.74 -3.42 3.53
N SER A 256 3.72 -3.89 2.75
CA SER A 256 4.41 -3.10 1.72
C SER A 256 3.59 -3.06 0.43
N ILE A 257 3.52 -1.90 -0.24
CA ILE A 257 2.82 -1.76 -1.53
C ILE A 257 3.41 -2.70 -2.60
N ASN A 258 4.74 -2.86 -2.62
CA ASN A 258 5.38 -3.79 -3.55
C ASN A 258 5.01 -5.25 -3.30
N ASP A 259 4.78 -5.65 -2.06
CA ASP A 259 4.38 -7.02 -1.74
C ASP A 259 2.98 -7.30 -2.29
N PHE A 260 2.03 -6.35 -2.13
CA PHE A 260 0.70 -6.45 -2.74
C PHE A 260 0.80 -6.54 -4.28
N ARG A 261 1.62 -5.70 -4.89
CA ARG A 261 1.89 -5.77 -6.34
C ARG A 261 2.44 -7.14 -6.75
N SER A 262 3.44 -7.66 -6.02
CA SER A 262 4.03 -8.98 -6.27
C SER A 262 3.07 -10.14 -6.02
N MET A 263 2.02 -9.96 -5.21
CA MET A 263 0.94 -10.95 -5.04
C MET A 263 -0.05 -10.95 -6.23
N GLY A 264 -0.01 -9.94 -7.10
CA GLY A 264 -0.93 -9.81 -8.23
C GLY A 264 -2.17 -8.96 -7.94
N TYR A 265 -2.13 -8.11 -6.91
CA TYR A 265 -3.13 -7.05 -6.76
C TYR A 265 -2.89 -5.94 -7.77
N THR A 266 -3.98 -5.38 -8.28
CA THR A 266 -3.96 -4.21 -9.17
C THR A 266 -3.80 -2.92 -8.36
N ALA A 267 -3.19 -1.90 -8.98
CA ALA A 267 -3.03 -0.59 -8.37
C ALA A 267 -4.38 0.05 -8.03
N GLU A 268 -5.35 -0.04 -8.95
CA GLU A 268 -6.70 0.49 -8.80
C GLU A 268 -7.41 -0.11 -7.58
N ALA A 269 -7.36 -1.44 -7.40
CA ALA A 269 -7.98 -2.10 -6.26
C ALA A 269 -7.33 -1.70 -4.94
N ILE A 270 -5.99 -1.62 -4.88
CA ILE A 270 -5.27 -1.23 -3.67
C ILE A 270 -5.56 0.23 -3.30
N ALA A 271 -5.58 1.13 -4.28
CA ALA A 271 -5.91 2.54 -4.07
C ALA A 271 -7.37 2.74 -3.60
N ASN A 272 -8.32 2.06 -4.26
CA ASN A 272 -9.74 2.05 -3.85
C ASN A 272 -9.89 1.52 -2.41
N TYR A 273 -9.25 0.39 -2.10
CA TYR A 273 -9.35 -0.24 -0.79
C TYR A 273 -8.72 0.61 0.31
N MET A 274 -7.54 1.20 0.08
CA MET A 274 -6.93 2.15 1.01
C MET A 274 -7.85 3.34 1.29
N THR A 275 -8.58 3.81 0.27
CA THR A 275 -9.56 4.89 0.45
C THR A 275 -10.66 4.43 1.42
N LEU A 276 -11.22 3.24 1.21
CA LEU A 276 -12.25 2.65 2.09
C LEU A 276 -11.76 2.37 3.53
N LEU A 277 -10.45 2.27 3.76
CA LEU A 277 -9.84 2.11 5.09
C LEU A 277 -9.88 3.41 5.92
N GLY A 278 -11.08 3.86 6.23
CA GLY A 278 -11.36 5.00 7.08
C GLY A 278 -12.20 6.08 6.42
N TRP A 279 -12.51 5.98 5.13
CA TRP A 279 -13.47 6.88 4.47
C TRP A 279 -14.66 6.09 3.94
N SER A 280 -15.87 6.58 4.20
CA SER A 280 -17.08 6.00 3.62
C SER A 280 -17.40 6.68 2.30
N VAL A 281 -18.03 5.96 1.37
CA VAL A 281 -18.56 6.51 0.10
C VAL A 281 -19.91 7.22 0.29
N PRO A 282 -20.18 8.36 -0.37
CA PRO A 282 -21.47 9.05 -0.31
C PRO A 282 -22.66 8.13 -0.61
N GLU A 283 -23.85 8.50 -0.15
CA GLU A 283 -25.06 7.75 -0.47
C GLU A 283 -25.25 7.72 -2.00
N GLY A 284 -25.51 6.52 -2.53
CA GLY A 284 -25.65 6.28 -3.97
C GLY A 284 -24.34 6.04 -4.73
N MET A 285 -23.18 6.17 -4.09
CA MET A 285 -21.88 5.79 -4.68
C MET A 285 -21.54 4.35 -4.28
N GLU A 286 -21.15 3.55 -5.26
CA GLU A 286 -20.68 2.18 -5.02
C GLU A 286 -19.30 2.18 -4.34
N GLU A 287 -18.96 1.08 -3.66
CA GLU A 287 -17.65 0.93 -3.02
C GLU A 287 -16.52 0.68 -4.03
N ARG A 288 -16.85 0.29 -5.27
CA ARG A 288 -15.89 0.23 -6.38
C ARG A 288 -15.81 1.60 -7.06
N PHE A 289 -14.63 2.20 -7.05
CA PHE A 289 -14.37 3.50 -7.68
C PHE A 289 -12.89 3.69 -7.99
N THR A 290 -12.62 4.61 -8.90
CA THR A 290 -11.27 5.10 -9.19
C THR A 290 -10.91 6.27 -8.26
N LEU A 291 -9.60 6.54 -8.06
CA LEU A 291 -9.15 7.69 -7.29
C LEU A 291 -9.71 9.03 -7.82
N PRO A 292 -9.75 9.31 -9.14
CA PRO A 292 -10.38 10.52 -9.66
C PRO A 292 -11.85 10.66 -9.24
N GLN A 293 -12.64 9.58 -9.31
CA GLN A 293 -14.05 9.60 -8.87
C GLN A 293 -14.18 9.88 -7.38
N ALA A 294 -13.33 9.27 -6.54
CA ALA A 294 -13.32 9.57 -5.11
C ALA A 294 -12.90 11.03 -4.83
N ALA A 295 -11.98 11.59 -5.60
CA ALA A 295 -11.52 12.97 -5.45
C ALA A 295 -12.63 13.99 -5.73
N GLU A 296 -13.60 13.68 -6.59
CA GLU A 296 -14.74 14.57 -6.85
C GLU A 296 -15.61 14.80 -5.60
N VAL A 297 -15.62 13.85 -4.66
CA VAL A 297 -16.54 13.84 -3.51
C VAL A 297 -15.87 13.70 -2.14
N PHE A 298 -14.53 13.70 -2.09
CA PHE A 298 -13.79 13.48 -0.86
C PHE A 298 -14.00 14.60 0.17
N SER A 299 -14.31 14.23 1.40
CA SER A 299 -14.36 15.15 2.54
C SER A 299 -13.96 14.47 3.85
N PHE A 300 -13.38 15.24 4.78
CA PHE A 300 -13.03 14.75 6.11
C PHE A 300 -14.24 14.44 7.00
N ASP A 301 -15.41 15.00 6.70
CA ASP A 301 -16.65 14.71 7.44
C ASP A 301 -17.08 13.24 7.31
N ARG A 302 -16.65 12.56 6.24
CA ARG A 302 -16.92 11.13 6.00
C ARG A 302 -15.73 10.23 6.32
N VAL A 303 -14.68 10.79 6.94
CA VAL A 303 -13.59 10.02 7.51
C VAL A 303 -14.01 9.53 8.90
N ASN A 304 -14.04 8.22 9.09
CA ASN A 304 -14.35 7.59 10.37
C ASN A 304 -13.32 8.01 11.43
N LYS A 305 -13.76 8.15 12.68
CA LYS A 305 -12.90 8.44 13.84
C LYS A 305 -12.31 7.18 14.46
N ALA A 306 -12.92 6.02 14.23
CA ALA A 306 -12.43 4.73 14.70
C ALA A 306 -11.41 4.13 13.72
N GLY A 307 -10.51 3.30 14.24
CA GLY A 307 -9.56 2.54 13.44
C GLY A 307 -10.26 1.61 12.45
N ALA A 308 -9.76 1.55 11.22
CA ALA A 308 -10.28 0.66 10.18
C ALA A 308 -9.53 -0.66 10.22
N ARG A 309 -10.24 -1.77 10.43
CA ARG A 309 -9.65 -3.11 10.39
C ARG A 309 -9.34 -3.50 8.95
N PHE A 310 -8.15 -4.02 8.72
CA PHE A 310 -7.77 -4.61 7.45
C PHE A 310 -8.51 -5.95 7.25
N ASP A 311 -9.19 -6.08 6.12
CA ASP A 311 -9.98 -7.23 5.68
C ASP A 311 -9.48 -7.73 4.30
N TRP A 312 -8.93 -8.95 4.28
CA TRP A 312 -8.44 -9.60 3.06
C TRP A 312 -9.56 -9.96 2.09
N ASP A 313 -10.73 -10.35 2.59
CA ASP A 313 -11.86 -10.77 1.75
C ASP A 313 -12.42 -9.56 1.01
N LYS A 314 -12.49 -8.40 1.68
CA LYS A 314 -12.88 -7.13 1.06
C LYS A 314 -11.91 -6.70 -0.03
N LEU A 315 -10.61 -6.80 0.22
CA LEU A 315 -9.57 -6.46 -0.77
C LEU A 315 -9.61 -7.42 -1.97
N ASN A 316 -9.74 -8.72 -1.73
CA ASN A 316 -9.88 -9.73 -2.77
C ASN A 316 -11.13 -9.50 -3.62
N TRP A 317 -12.27 -9.20 -2.98
CA TRP A 317 -13.50 -8.86 -3.67
C TRP A 317 -13.32 -7.63 -4.57
N LEU A 318 -12.72 -6.54 -4.07
CA LEU A 318 -12.45 -5.35 -4.87
C LEU A 318 -11.52 -5.66 -6.06
N ASN A 319 -10.45 -6.42 -5.82
CA ASN A 319 -9.50 -6.75 -6.89
C ASN A 319 -10.14 -7.63 -7.97
N ALA A 320 -10.95 -8.61 -7.57
CA ALA A 320 -11.72 -9.42 -8.50
C ALA A 320 -12.66 -8.54 -9.34
N GLN A 321 -13.40 -7.61 -8.72
CA GLN A 321 -14.26 -6.68 -9.45
C GLN A 321 -13.47 -5.86 -10.48
N VAL A 322 -12.29 -5.34 -10.10
CA VAL A 322 -11.40 -4.62 -11.03
C VAL A 322 -11.01 -5.51 -12.20
N LEU A 323 -10.46 -6.70 -11.95
CA LEU A 323 -10.02 -7.65 -12.98
C LEU A 323 -11.17 -8.07 -13.91
N HIS A 324 -12.36 -8.34 -13.36
CA HIS A 324 -13.53 -8.73 -14.14
C HIS A 324 -14.05 -7.59 -15.03
N GLY A 325 -13.71 -6.34 -14.72
CA GLY A 325 -14.06 -5.17 -15.53
C GLY A 325 -13.03 -4.85 -16.62
N LEU A 326 -11.89 -5.54 -16.67
CA LEU A 326 -10.89 -5.34 -17.71
C LEU A 326 -11.37 -5.93 -19.03
N THR A 327 -11.02 -5.26 -20.13
CA THR A 327 -11.14 -5.87 -21.46
C THR A 327 -10.12 -7.00 -21.62
N PRO A 328 -10.35 -7.98 -22.52
CA PRO A 328 -9.38 -9.03 -22.78
C PRO A 328 -8.00 -8.51 -23.19
N GLN A 329 -7.95 -7.37 -23.89
CA GLN A 329 -6.68 -6.73 -24.26
C GLN A 329 -5.94 -6.17 -23.04
N GLN A 330 -6.62 -5.45 -22.16
CA GLN A 330 -6.00 -4.91 -20.94
C GLN A 330 -5.49 -6.03 -20.04
N LEU A 331 -6.30 -7.09 -19.85
CA LEU A 331 -5.87 -8.25 -19.07
C LEU A 331 -4.66 -8.94 -19.71
N LEU A 332 -4.63 -9.06 -21.05
CA LEU A 332 -3.49 -9.63 -21.76
C LEU A 332 -2.21 -8.80 -21.56
N ASP A 333 -2.32 -7.47 -21.60
CA ASP A 333 -1.19 -6.56 -21.37
C ASP A 333 -0.62 -6.74 -19.96
N ASP A 334 -1.49 -6.92 -18.96
CA ASP A 334 -1.10 -7.12 -17.56
C ASP A 334 -0.55 -8.52 -17.26
N ILE A 335 -1.10 -9.58 -17.88
CA ILE A 335 -0.76 -10.97 -17.55
C ILE A 335 0.33 -11.57 -18.45
N SER A 336 0.47 -11.08 -19.69
CA SER A 336 1.47 -11.63 -20.61
C SER A 336 2.92 -11.53 -20.11
N PRO A 337 3.34 -10.51 -19.33
CA PRO A 337 4.66 -10.51 -18.70
C PRO A 337 4.83 -11.68 -17.73
N LEU A 338 3.82 -11.99 -16.93
CA LEU A 338 3.84 -13.10 -15.97
C LEU A 338 3.94 -14.46 -16.68
N TRP A 339 3.20 -14.64 -17.78
CA TRP A 339 3.31 -15.87 -18.59
C TRP A 339 4.69 -16.01 -19.24
N ARG A 340 5.32 -14.90 -19.66
CA ARG A 340 6.69 -14.94 -20.20
C ARG A 340 7.73 -15.27 -19.13
N GLU A 341 7.53 -14.83 -17.89
CA GLU A 341 8.40 -15.19 -16.75
C GLU A 341 8.38 -16.70 -16.45
N GLU A 342 7.23 -17.37 -16.66
CA GLU A 342 7.12 -18.84 -16.63
C GLU A 342 7.75 -19.53 -17.86
N GLY A 343 8.30 -18.76 -18.80
CA GLY A 343 8.91 -19.27 -20.03
C GLY A 343 7.89 -19.71 -21.09
N TRP A 344 6.62 -19.31 -20.96
CA TRP A 344 5.59 -19.68 -21.92
C TRP A 344 5.64 -18.80 -23.17
N ASN A 345 5.59 -19.46 -24.34
CA ASN A 345 5.52 -18.79 -25.62
C ASN A 345 4.06 -18.59 -26.02
N LEU A 346 3.68 -17.35 -26.26
CA LEU A 346 2.35 -17.03 -26.77
C LEU A 346 2.27 -17.35 -28.28
N PRO A 347 1.15 -17.91 -28.77
CA PRO A 347 0.94 -18.09 -30.20
C PRO A 347 1.03 -16.76 -30.96
N GLU A 348 1.45 -16.81 -32.23
CA GLU A 348 1.50 -15.63 -33.11
C GLU A 348 0.10 -15.00 -33.30
N ASP A 349 -0.94 -15.83 -33.31
CA ASP A 349 -2.32 -15.39 -33.37
C ASP A 349 -2.77 -14.80 -32.02
N VAL A 350 -2.76 -13.47 -31.94
CA VAL A 350 -3.20 -12.71 -30.76
C VAL A 350 -4.64 -13.04 -30.35
N SER A 351 -5.50 -13.41 -31.29
CA SER A 351 -6.90 -13.73 -30.97
C SER A 351 -7.03 -14.99 -30.09
N TRP A 352 -6.02 -15.85 -30.07
CA TRP A 352 -5.96 -16.97 -29.13
C TRP A 352 -5.74 -16.47 -27.71
N SER A 353 -4.76 -15.58 -27.52
CA SER A 353 -4.41 -15.00 -26.21
C SER A 353 -5.56 -14.17 -25.65
N LEU A 354 -6.24 -13.39 -26.50
CA LEU A 354 -7.43 -12.64 -26.11
C LEU A 354 -8.58 -13.55 -25.67
N ALA A 355 -8.84 -14.62 -26.40
CA ALA A 355 -9.88 -15.59 -26.03
C ALA A 355 -9.53 -16.34 -24.73
N LEU A 356 -8.25 -16.61 -24.47
CA LEU A 356 -7.83 -17.16 -23.18
C LEU A 356 -8.07 -16.16 -22.04
N CYS A 357 -7.72 -14.89 -22.22
CA CYS A 357 -8.00 -13.85 -21.24
C CYS A 357 -9.51 -13.68 -20.98
N GLU A 358 -10.35 -13.72 -22.02
CA GLU A 358 -11.81 -13.70 -21.89
C GLU A 358 -12.34 -14.91 -21.11
N LEU A 359 -11.73 -16.08 -21.29
CA LEU A 359 -12.14 -17.31 -20.61
C LEU A 359 -11.82 -17.31 -19.11
N VAL A 360 -10.63 -16.86 -18.71
CA VAL A 360 -10.17 -16.92 -17.31
C VAL A 360 -10.49 -15.66 -16.51
N GLY A 361 -10.51 -14.50 -17.17
CA GLY A 361 -10.68 -13.17 -16.57
C GLY A 361 -11.82 -13.06 -15.56
N PRO A 362 -13.05 -13.53 -15.86
CA PRO A 362 -14.20 -13.45 -14.95
C PRO A 362 -14.10 -14.26 -13.65
N SER A 363 -13.02 -15.01 -13.44
CA SER A 363 -12.79 -15.82 -12.24
C SER A 363 -11.52 -15.45 -11.48
N LEU A 364 -10.76 -14.46 -11.97
CA LEU A 364 -9.51 -14.04 -11.34
C LEU A 364 -9.78 -13.22 -10.08
N THR A 365 -9.19 -13.62 -8.96
CA THR A 365 -9.14 -12.78 -7.76
C THR A 365 -7.85 -11.98 -7.73
N LEU A 366 -6.74 -12.57 -8.16
CA LEU A 366 -5.42 -11.98 -8.32
C LEU A 366 -4.92 -12.21 -9.75
N LEU A 367 -4.07 -11.32 -10.26
CA LEU A 367 -3.41 -11.54 -11.56
C LEU A 367 -2.63 -12.86 -11.60
N LYS A 368 -2.04 -13.25 -10.45
CA LYS A 368 -1.30 -14.51 -10.32
C LYS A 368 -2.17 -15.75 -10.43
N ASP A 369 -3.46 -15.67 -10.10
CA ASP A 369 -4.39 -16.79 -10.32
C ASP A 369 -4.47 -17.14 -11.82
N GLY A 370 -4.25 -16.15 -12.69
CA GLY A 370 -4.23 -16.35 -14.13
C GLY A 370 -2.99 -17.06 -14.65
N ILE A 371 -1.94 -17.26 -13.83
CA ILE A 371 -0.84 -18.17 -14.16
C ILE A 371 -1.37 -19.61 -14.00
N ASP A 372 -1.86 -19.95 -12.80
CA ASP A 372 -2.36 -21.29 -12.48
C ASP A 372 -3.52 -21.71 -13.39
N GLN A 373 -4.44 -20.80 -13.68
CA GLN A 373 -5.58 -21.07 -14.55
C GLN A 373 -5.21 -21.19 -16.02
N ALA A 374 -4.15 -20.49 -16.48
CA ALA A 374 -3.69 -20.54 -17.85
C ALA A 374 -2.69 -21.68 -18.12
N GLN A 375 -2.04 -22.22 -17.07
CA GLN A 375 -1.04 -23.28 -17.19
C GLN A 375 -1.47 -24.46 -18.09
N PRO A 376 -2.71 -24.98 -18.00
CA PRO A 376 -3.15 -26.07 -18.88
C PRO A 376 -3.13 -25.73 -20.36
N PHE A 377 -3.09 -24.45 -20.76
CA PHE A 377 -3.05 -24.04 -22.16
C PHE A 377 -1.63 -23.96 -22.73
N PHE A 378 -0.61 -23.97 -21.88
CA PHE A 378 0.80 -23.93 -22.28
C PHE A 378 1.52 -25.25 -22.01
N ALA A 379 1.13 -25.96 -20.95
CA ALA A 379 1.68 -27.26 -20.57
C ALA A 379 0.55 -28.28 -20.42
N CYS A 380 0.84 -29.53 -20.76
CA CYS A 380 -0.09 -30.63 -20.60
C CYS A 380 -0.14 -31.05 -19.12
N PRO A 381 -1.25 -30.85 -18.39
CA PRO A 381 -1.31 -31.14 -16.96
C PRO A 381 -1.33 -32.64 -16.70
N GLU A 382 -0.78 -33.09 -15.57
CA GLU A 382 -0.95 -34.48 -15.12
C GLU A 382 -2.42 -34.78 -14.79
N LEU A 383 -2.80 -36.06 -14.80
CA LEU A 383 -4.16 -36.47 -14.44
C LEU A 383 -4.27 -36.54 -12.91
N GLU A 384 -5.14 -35.71 -12.33
CA GLU A 384 -5.48 -35.73 -10.91
C GLU A 384 -6.44 -36.89 -10.58
N ASP A 385 -6.58 -37.21 -9.28
CA ASP A 385 -7.39 -38.32 -8.79
C ASP A 385 -8.85 -38.31 -9.31
N ASP A 386 -9.46 -37.12 -9.41
CA ASP A 386 -10.84 -36.98 -9.90
C ASP A 386 -10.94 -37.20 -11.42
N GLY A 387 -9.95 -36.71 -12.18
CA GLY A 387 -9.80 -36.94 -13.60
C GLY A 387 -9.58 -38.42 -13.92
N LEU A 388 -8.68 -39.09 -13.20
CA LEU A 388 -8.43 -40.53 -13.32
C LEU A 388 -9.71 -41.34 -13.04
N LYS A 389 -10.41 -41.06 -11.95
CA LYS A 389 -11.67 -41.74 -11.62
C LYS A 389 -12.73 -41.58 -12.70
N GLN A 390 -12.82 -40.41 -13.32
CA GLN A 390 -13.76 -40.17 -14.42
C GLN A 390 -13.35 -40.90 -15.70
N LEU A 391 -12.05 -41.05 -15.97
CA LEU A 391 -11.55 -41.79 -17.13
C LEU A 391 -11.74 -43.31 -16.97
N GLU A 392 -11.73 -43.83 -15.74
CA GLU A 392 -12.06 -45.24 -15.44
C GLU A 392 -13.56 -45.53 -15.35
N ALA A 393 -14.43 -44.51 -15.47
CA ALA A 393 -15.87 -44.72 -15.45
C ALA A 393 -16.35 -45.50 -16.69
N ASP A 394 -17.39 -46.31 -16.54
CA ASP A 394 -17.94 -47.14 -17.60
C ASP A 394 -18.24 -46.33 -18.87
N GLY A 395 -17.62 -46.73 -19.98
CA GLY A 395 -17.79 -46.11 -21.30
C GLY A 395 -17.04 -44.79 -21.51
N ALA A 396 -16.31 -44.27 -20.52
CA ALA A 396 -15.53 -43.03 -20.64
C ALA A 396 -14.42 -43.12 -21.71
N LYS A 397 -13.50 -44.09 -21.58
CA LYS A 397 -12.43 -44.32 -22.57
C LYS A 397 -12.98 -44.67 -23.95
N VAL A 398 -14.09 -45.41 -24.01
CA VAL A 398 -14.76 -45.73 -25.29
C VAL A 398 -15.26 -44.45 -25.97
N ALA A 399 -15.91 -43.55 -25.23
CA ALA A 399 -16.40 -42.28 -25.76
C ALA A 399 -15.26 -41.34 -26.19
N ILE A 400 -14.16 -41.29 -25.43
CA ILE A 400 -12.96 -40.55 -25.82
C ILE A 400 -12.34 -41.12 -27.09
N GLY A 401 -12.27 -42.46 -27.22
CA GLY A 401 -11.81 -43.13 -28.42
C GLY A 401 -12.65 -42.80 -29.66
N GLN A 402 -13.98 -42.77 -29.53
CA GLN A 402 -14.89 -42.40 -30.62
C GLN A 402 -14.74 -40.93 -31.04
N LEU A 403 -14.51 -40.04 -30.07
CA LEU A 403 -14.23 -38.63 -30.35
C LEU A 403 -12.88 -38.48 -31.06
N LEU A 404 -11.85 -39.17 -30.57
CA LEU A 404 -10.51 -39.14 -31.16
C LEU A 404 -10.53 -39.64 -32.60
N GLU A 405 -11.18 -40.78 -32.89
CA GLU A 405 -11.29 -41.34 -34.23
C GLU A 405 -11.97 -40.34 -35.20
N SER A 406 -13.00 -39.66 -34.72
CA SER A 406 -13.69 -38.62 -35.50
C SER A 406 -12.75 -37.44 -35.81
N LEU A 407 -11.99 -36.97 -34.82
CA LEU A 407 -11.03 -35.87 -34.98
C LEU A 407 -9.80 -36.22 -35.81
N GLU A 408 -9.37 -37.48 -35.83
CA GLU A 408 -8.31 -37.95 -36.73
C GLU A 408 -8.78 -38.02 -38.19
N SER A 409 -10.07 -38.30 -38.41
CA SER A 409 -10.66 -38.36 -39.75
C SER A 409 -11.00 -36.99 -40.34
N ASP A 410 -11.54 -36.08 -39.53
CA ASP A 410 -11.91 -34.71 -39.90
C ASP A 410 -11.52 -33.75 -38.76
N PRO A 411 -10.28 -33.23 -38.77
CA PRO A 411 -9.80 -32.35 -37.73
C PRO A 411 -10.70 -31.13 -37.52
N TRP A 412 -10.90 -30.77 -36.26
CA TRP A 412 -11.58 -29.53 -35.88
C TRP A 412 -10.55 -28.48 -35.52
N ASP A 413 -10.68 -27.29 -36.10
CA ASP A 413 -9.75 -26.16 -35.92
C ASP A 413 -10.10 -25.27 -34.72
N GLY A 414 -11.13 -25.63 -33.96
CA GLY A 414 -11.60 -24.87 -32.80
C GLY A 414 -12.53 -23.70 -33.14
N SER A 415 -12.85 -23.42 -34.41
CA SER A 415 -13.59 -22.21 -34.81
C SER A 415 -15.12 -22.33 -34.66
N ASP A 416 -15.69 -23.52 -34.91
CA ASP A 416 -17.14 -23.74 -34.92
C ASP A 416 -17.64 -24.52 -33.69
N THR A 417 -18.36 -23.81 -32.81
CA THR A 417 -18.98 -24.38 -31.60
C THR A 417 -20.08 -25.40 -31.94
N ALA A 418 -20.83 -25.22 -33.04
CA ALA A 418 -21.88 -26.16 -33.44
C ALA A 418 -21.27 -27.50 -33.89
N LYS A 419 -20.18 -27.47 -34.67
CA LYS A 419 -19.41 -28.67 -35.01
C LYS A 419 -18.89 -29.38 -33.75
N ALA A 420 -18.35 -28.64 -32.78
CA ALA A 420 -17.91 -29.20 -31.49
C ALA A 420 -19.04 -29.93 -30.76
N GLN A 421 -20.23 -29.32 -30.69
CA GLN A 421 -21.40 -29.91 -30.03
C GLN A 421 -21.92 -31.18 -30.73
N SER A 422 -21.84 -31.22 -32.08
CA SER A 422 -22.18 -32.39 -32.89
C SER A 422 -21.20 -33.54 -32.64
N LEU A 423 -19.89 -33.26 -32.71
CA LEU A 423 -18.84 -34.25 -32.45
C LEU A 423 -19.02 -34.92 -31.07
N LEU A 424 -19.32 -34.13 -30.05
CA LEU A 424 -19.61 -34.65 -28.71
C LEU A 424 -20.89 -35.50 -28.65
N ALA A 425 -21.94 -35.09 -29.35
CA ALA A 425 -23.19 -35.85 -29.37
C ALA A 425 -23.01 -37.20 -30.10
N ASP A 426 -22.34 -37.19 -31.25
CA ASP A 426 -22.11 -38.36 -32.09
C ASP A 426 -21.19 -39.36 -31.40
N ALA A 427 -20.08 -38.89 -30.81
CA ALA A 427 -19.16 -39.76 -30.06
C ALA A 427 -19.83 -40.39 -28.83
N ALA A 428 -20.64 -39.63 -28.10
CA ALA A 428 -21.40 -40.16 -26.96
C ALA A 428 -22.42 -41.24 -27.40
N ASN A 429 -23.14 -40.99 -28.50
CA ASN A 429 -24.09 -41.94 -29.07
C ASN A 429 -23.42 -43.24 -29.54
N LYS A 430 -22.31 -43.15 -30.29
CA LYS A 430 -21.55 -44.32 -30.75
C LYS A 430 -20.99 -45.15 -29.60
N ALA A 431 -20.58 -44.50 -28.51
CA ALA A 431 -20.10 -45.17 -27.30
C ALA A 431 -21.22 -45.66 -26.37
N GLY A 432 -22.49 -45.36 -26.67
CA GLY A 432 -23.63 -45.77 -25.83
C GLY A 432 -23.68 -45.08 -24.47
N VAL A 433 -23.08 -43.90 -24.31
CA VAL A 433 -23.04 -43.15 -23.04
C VAL A 433 -23.80 -41.82 -23.12
N LYS A 434 -24.14 -41.25 -21.96
CA LYS A 434 -24.70 -39.90 -21.91
C LYS A 434 -23.64 -38.87 -22.27
N LYS A 435 -24.02 -37.80 -22.98
CA LYS A 435 -23.13 -36.66 -23.32
C LYS A 435 -22.36 -36.08 -22.13
N GLY A 436 -22.99 -36.02 -20.95
CA GLY A 436 -22.33 -35.56 -19.72
C GLY A 436 -21.14 -36.42 -19.26
N VAL A 437 -21.14 -37.72 -19.58
CA VAL A 437 -19.98 -38.61 -19.32
C VAL A 437 -18.83 -38.20 -20.22
N LEU A 438 -19.08 -38.08 -21.54
CA LEU A 438 -18.05 -37.66 -22.49
C LEU A 438 -17.52 -36.25 -22.17
N MET A 439 -18.38 -35.29 -21.82
CA MET A 439 -17.92 -33.94 -21.48
C MET A 439 -17.00 -33.93 -20.24
N LYS A 440 -17.36 -34.69 -19.18
CA LYS A 440 -16.49 -34.81 -18.00
C LYS A 440 -15.17 -35.52 -18.32
N SER A 441 -15.22 -36.59 -19.13
CA SER A 441 -14.02 -37.31 -19.56
C SER A 441 -13.14 -36.47 -20.49
N LEU A 442 -13.73 -35.64 -21.35
CA LEU A 442 -13.01 -34.69 -22.20
C LEU A 442 -12.33 -33.62 -21.33
N ARG A 443 -13.03 -33.09 -20.33
CA ARG A 443 -12.44 -32.16 -19.37
C ARG A 443 -11.25 -32.78 -18.63
N ALA A 444 -11.41 -34.00 -18.13
CA ALA A 444 -10.31 -34.73 -17.49
C ALA A 444 -9.12 -34.92 -18.45
N ALA A 445 -9.37 -35.28 -19.70
CA ALA A 445 -8.32 -35.47 -20.70
C ALA A 445 -7.55 -34.16 -20.98
N LEU A 446 -8.27 -33.05 -21.17
CA LEU A 446 -7.71 -31.75 -21.53
C LEU A 446 -7.05 -31.04 -20.34
N LEU A 447 -7.68 -31.04 -19.16
CA LEU A 447 -7.27 -30.24 -18.00
C LEU A 447 -6.67 -31.06 -16.85
N GLY A 448 -6.68 -32.39 -16.93
CA GLY A 448 -6.18 -33.26 -15.85
C GLY A 448 -7.18 -33.51 -14.72
N ARG A 449 -8.21 -32.66 -14.58
CA ARG A 449 -9.16 -32.64 -13.47
C ARG A 449 -10.59 -32.34 -13.93
N LEU A 450 -11.57 -32.44 -13.03
CA LEU A 450 -12.98 -32.21 -13.37
C LEU A 450 -13.46 -30.76 -13.21
N GLN A 451 -12.63 -29.89 -12.65
CA GLN A 451 -12.93 -28.46 -12.51
C GLN A 451 -12.13 -27.61 -13.51
N GLY A 452 -12.68 -26.46 -13.87
CA GLY A 452 -12.01 -25.50 -14.75
C GLY A 452 -13.00 -24.63 -15.51
N PRO A 453 -12.50 -23.82 -16.46
CA PRO A 453 -13.29 -22.87 -17.23
C PRO A 453 -14.25 -23.58 -18.21
N ASP A 454 -14.99 -22.83 -19.04
CA ASP A 454 -15.89 -23.42 -20.03
C ASP A 454 -15.17 -24.46 -20.91
N LEU A 455 -15.78 -25.65 -21.03
CA LEU A 455 -15.14 -26.79 -21.68
C LEU A 455 -14.98 -26.58 -23.19
N ILE A 456 -15.97 -25.97 -23.83
CA ILE A 456 -15.96 -25.85 -25.29
C ILE A 456 -14.93 -24.80 -25.71
N THR A 457 -14.88 -23.66 -25.02
CA THR A 457 -13.84 -22.66 -25.25
C THR A 457 -12.46 -23.22 -24.89
N THR A 458 -12.34 -24.00 -23.81
CA THR A 458 -11.08 -24.70 -23.46
C THR A 458 -10.62 -25.61 -24.60
N TRP A 459 -11.52 -26.44 -25.11
CA TRP A 459 -11.23 -27.37 -26.19
C TRP A 459 -10.89 -26.62 -27.49
N SER A 460 -11.64 -25.58 -27.84
CA SER A 460 -11.35 -24.70 -28.98
C SER A 460 -9.92 -24.14 -28.92
N LEU A 461 -9.52 -23.57 -27.78
CA LEU A 461 -8.19 -23.01 -27.59
C LEU A 461 -7.10 -24.08 -27.74
N LEU A 462 -7.28 -25.27 -27.16
CA LEU A 462 -6.31 -26.36 -27.28
C LEU A 462 -6.25 -26.95 -28.70
N ALA A 463 -7.37 -27.01 -29.42
CA ALA A 463 -7.43 -27.45 -30.81
C ALA A 463 -6.67 -26.50 -31.74
N ARG A 464 -6.83 -25.18 -31.56
CA ARG A 464 -6.13 -24.13 -32.34
C ARG A 464 -4.59 -24.22 -32.25
N ILE A 465 -4.07 -24.79 -31.17
CA ILE A 465 -2.62 -25.03 -30.97
C ILE A 465 -2.22 -26.51 -31.11
N GLY A 466 -3.14 -27.37 -31.56
CA GLY A 466 -2.90 -28.79 -31.82
C GLY A 466 -2.61 -29.64 -30.57
N GLN A 467 -3.07 -29.19 -29.39
CA GLN A 467 -2.81 -29.86 -28.10
C GLN A 467 -3.97 -30.73 -27.60
N ASP A 468 -5.13 -30.70 -28.26
CA ASP A 468 -6.29 -31.51 -27.87
C ASP A 468 -6.13 -33.00 -28.24
N LEU A 469 -5.75 -33.34 -29.48
CA LEU A 469 -5.57 -34.72 -29.93
C LEU A 469 -4.51 -35.50 -29.10
N PRO A 470 -3.30 -34.97 -28.86
CA PRO A 470 -2.32 -35.66 -28.01
C PRO A 470 -2.83 -35.93 -26.59
N ARG A 471 -3.61 -35.00 -26.02
CA ARG A 471 -4.22 -35.14 -24.70
C ARG A 471 -5.31 -36.20 -24.64
N LEU A 472 -6.10 -36.35 -25.71
CA LEU A 472 -7.07 -37.43 -25.82
C LEU A 472 -6.37 -38.78 -25.95
N LYS A 473 -5.32 -38.87 -26.79
CA LYS A 473 -4.55 -40.11 -27.00
C LYS A 473 -3.98 -40.69 -25.71
N ARG A 474 -3.38 -39.86 -24.85
CA ARG A 474 -2.77 -40.34 -23.60
C ARG A 474 -3.77 -40.97 -22.62
N CYS A 475 -5.06 -40.69 -22.76
CA CYS A 475 -6.09 -41.22 -21.87
C CYS A 475 -6.55 -42.63 -22.27
N LEU A 476 -6.13 -43.09 -23.45
CA LEU A 476 -6.48 -44.40 -24.02
C LEU A 476 -5.35 -45.42 -23.89
N THR A 477 -4.13 -44.96 -23.61
CA THR A 477 -2.97 -45.75 -23.19
C THR A 477 -3.03 -45.99 -21.70
#